data_AF-A0A1H8R488-F1
#
_entry.id   AF-A0A1H8R488-F1
#
_cell.length_a   1.000
_cell.length_b   1.000
_cell.length_c   1.000
_cell.angle_alpha   90.00
_cell.angle_beta   90.00
_cell.angle_gamma   90.00
#
_symmetry.space_group_name_H-M   'P 1'
#
loop_
_entity.id
_entity.type
_entity.pdbx_description
1 polymer ?
#
loop_
_entity_poly.entity_id
_entity_poly.type
_entity_poly.pdbx_seq_one_letter_code
_entity_poly.pdbx_strand_id
1 'polypeptide(L)' 'MAKEVKKITGDWTKSISEMKLNEVVEFPISAYDGIMSTIRYRVRRRFGIIIKREGELDYKKGVFRAKRIS' A
#
# COMPACT_ATOMS: atom_id res chain seq x y z
N MET A 1 18.89 11.25 4.60
CA MET A 1 17.81 11.16 5.60
C MET A 1 16.88 10.03 5.18
N ALA A 2 16.89 8.90 5.88
CA ALA A 2 16.00 7.79 5.55
C ALA A 2 14.56 8.22 5.84
N LYS A 3 13.72 8.37 4.81
CA LYS A 3 12.28 8.54 5.01
C LYS A 3 11.79 7.27 5.72
N GLU A 4 11.34 7.41 6.97
CA GLU A 4 10.66 6.33 7.67
C GLU A 4 9.41 5.95 6.86
N VAL A 5 9.40 4.74 6.33
CA VAL A 5 8.28 4.21 5.57
C VAL A 5 7.30 3.62 6.57
N LYS A 6 6.09 4.19 6.62
CA LYS A 6 5.06 3.75 7.58
C LYS A 6 4.63 2.32 7.27
N LYS A 7 4.74 1.42 8.25
CA LYS A 7 4.26 0.03 8.16
C LYS A 7 2.79 -0.05 8.59
N ILE A 8 1.94 -0.60 7.74
CA ILE A 8 0.50 -0.77 7.97
C ILE A 8 0.19 -2.27 8.01
N THR A 9 -0.35 -2.74 9.13
CA THR A 9 -0.64 -4.16 9.37
C THR A 9 -2.14 -4.50 9.40
N GLY A 10 -3.03 -3.50 9.47
CA GLY A 10 -4.48 -3.67 9.51
C GLY A 10 -5.23 -2.52 8.83
N ASP A 11 -6.57 -2.60 8.81
CA ASP A 11 -7.47 -1.58 8.25
C ASP A 11 -7.08 -1.05 6.86
N TRP A 12 -6.57 -1.94 6.00
CA TRP A 12 -5.88 -1.56 4.76
C TRP A 12 -6.69 -0.63 3.85
N THR A 13 -8.01 -0.78 3.78
CA THR A 13 -8.85 0.13 2.98
C THR A 13 -8.82 1.55 3.52
N LYS A 14 -8.96 1.73 4.84
CA LYS A 14 -8.92 3.04 5.49
C LYS A 14 -7.53 3.64 5.37
N SER A 15 -6.49 2.87 5.67
CA SER A 15 -5.12 3.36 5.59
C SER A 15 -4.72 3.78 4.16
N ILE A 16 -5.13 3.03 3.13
CA ILE A 16 -4.88 3.43 1.74
C ILE A 16 -5.68 4.68 1.38
N SER A 17 -6.90 4.84 1.90
CA SER A 17 -7.71 6.04 1.63
C SER A 17 -7.12 7.33 2.21
N GLU A 18 -6.31 7.20 3.26
CA GLU A 18 -5.65 8.32 3.94
C GLU A 18 -4.23 8.60 3.41
N MET A 19 -3.71 7.76 2.49
CA MET A 19 -2.37 7.97 1.90
C MET A 19 -2.33 9.29 1.14
N LYS A 20 -1.26 10.08 1.32
CA LYS A 20 -0.98 11.29 0.55
C LYS A 20 -0.43 10.93 -0.83
N LEU A 21 -0.57 11.85 -1.78
CA LEU A 21 0.03 11.68 -3.11
C LEU A 21 1.55 11.49 -3.00
N ASN A 22 2.10 10.52 -3.73
CA ASN A 22 3.50 10.10 -3.67
C ASN A 22 3.97 9.52 -2.33
N GLU A 23 3.08 9.29 -1.37
CA GLU A 23 3.41 8.59 -0.13
C GLU A 23 3.66 7.11 -0.42
N VAL A 24 4.69 6.58 0.24
CA VAL A 24 5.09 5.18 0.19
C VAL A 24 4.85 4.59 1.56
N VAL A 25 4.21 3.42 1.59
CA VAL A 25 3.92 2.68 2.82
C VAL A 25 4.31 1.21 2.64
N GLU A 26 4.61 0.56 3.75
CA GLU A 26 4.92 -0.87 3.80
C GLU A 26 3.72 -1.66 4.30
N PHE A 27 3.42 -2.75 3.61
CA PHE A 27 2.36 -3.70 3.97
C PHE A 27 2.95 -5.10 4.14
N PRO A 28 2.33 -5.98 4.95
CA PRO A 28 2.76 -7.37 5.06
C PRO A 28 2.54 -8.12 3.73
N ILE A 29 3.49 -8.97 3.34
CA ILE A 29 3.40 -9.81 2.13
C ILE A 29 2.15 -10.70 2.16
N SER A 30 1.74 -11.20 3.33
CA SER A 30 0.53 -12.01 3.48
C SER A 30 -0.75 -11.30 3.00
N ALA A 31 -0.74 -9.96 2.98
CA ALA A 31 -1.86 -9.16 2.50
C ALA A 31 -1.75 -8.77 1.03
N TYR A 32 -0.66 -9.13 0.35
CA TYR A 32 -0.34 -8.65 -0.99
C TYR A 32 -1.47 -8.89 -1.99
N ASP A 33 -1.95 -10.12 -2.11
CA ASP A 33 -2.99 -10.48 -3.07
C ASP A 33 -4.30 -9.74 -2.77
N GLY A 34 -4.70 -9.66 -1.51
CA GLY A 34 -5.90 -8.94 -1.09
C GLY A 34 -5.82 -7.43 -1.33
N ILE A 35 -4.66 -6.83 -1.05
CA ILE A 35 -4.41 -5.40 -1.25
C ILE A 35 -4.37 -5.07 -2.74
N MET A 36 -3.59 -5.81 -3.53
CA MET A 36 -3.38 -5.51 -4.96
C MET A 36 -4.56 -5.89 -5.86
N SER A 37 -5.48 -6.73 -5.39
CA SER A 37 -6.73 -7.04 -6.08
C SER A 37 -7.91 -6.23 -5.55
N THR A 38 -8.63 -6.78 -4.57
CA THR A 38 -9.94 -6.34 -4.11
C THR A 38 -9.89 -4.95 -3.50
N ILE A 39 -8.90 -4.69 -2.64
CA ILE A 39 -8.83 -3.42 -1.93
C ILE A 39 -8.44 -2.33 -2.90
N ARG A 40 -7.35 -2.49 -3.66
CA ARG A 40 -6.92 -1.52 -4.70
C ARG A 40 -8.07 -1.11 -5.61
N TYR A 41 -8.87 -2.07 -6.06
CA TYR A 41 -10.04 -1.77 -6.88
C TYR A 41 -11.13 -1.01 -6.10
N ARG A 42 -11.42 -1.39 -4.86
CA ARG A 42 -12.38 -0.72 -3.98
C ARG A 42 -11.97 0.74 -3.70
N VAL A 43 -10.72 0.99 -3.33
CA VAL A 43 -10.23 2.36 -3.04
C VAL A 43 -10.23 3.22 -4.30
N ARG A 44 -9.87 2.65 -5.45
CA ARG A 44 -9.98 3.33 -6.74
C ARG A 44 -11.41 3.76 -7.05
N ARG A 45 -12.39 2.87 -6.90
CA ARG A 45 -13.80 3.19 -7.19
C ARG A 45 -14.43 4.17 -6.20
N ARG A 46 -14.11 4.05 -4.90
CA ARG A 46 -14.76 4.86 -3.85
C ARG A 46 -14.12 6.22 -3.61
N PHE A 47 -12.80 6.31 -3.76
CA PHE A 47 -12.03 7.50 -3.38
C PHE A 47 -11.19 8.07 -4.52
N GLY A 48 -11.20 7.45 -5.71
CA GLY A 48 -10.34 7.85 -6.84
C GLY A 48 -8.86 7.53 -6.63
N ILE A 49 -8.51 6.80 -5.57
CA ILE A 49 -7.12 6.57 -5.17
C ILE A 49 -6.52 5.41 -5.95
N ILE A 50 -5.36 5.65 -6.56
CA ILE A 50 -4.62 4.63 -7.28
C ILE A 50 -3.29 4.40 -6.57
N ILE A 51 -3.09 3.16 -6.14
CA ILE A 51 -1.80 2.69 -5.63
C ILE A 51 -1.11 1.76 -6.65
N LYS A 52 0.22 1.74 -6.62
CA LYS A 52 1.07 0.79 -7.34
C LYS A 52 2.13 0.22 -6.39
N ARG A 53 2.53 -1.03 -6.62
CA ARG A 53 3.69 -1.62 -5.95
C ARG A 53 4.94 -0.83 -6.34
N GLU A 54 5.78 -0.54 -5.36
CA GLU A 54 7.08 0.10 -5.56
C GLU A 54 8.20 -0.89 -5.21
N GLY A 55 9.07 -1.19 -6.17
CA GLY A 55 10.13 -2.17 -6.00
C GLY A 55 9.65 -3.61 -5.85
N GLU A 56 10.56 -4.49 -5.41
CA GLU A 56 10.33 -5.94 -5.24
C GLU A 56 9.69 -6.30 -3.89
N LEU A 57 9.17 -7.52 -3.80
CA LEU A 57 8.68 -8.09 -2.56
C LEU A 57 9.89 -8.40 -1.65
N ASP A 58 9.94 -7.84 -0.45
CA ASP A 58 11.00 -8.13 0.51
C ASP A 58 10.60 -9.35 1.33
N TYR A 59 10.92 -10.54 0.81
CA TYR A 59 10.64 -11.81 1.46
C TYR A 59 11.41 -11.99 2.77
N LYS A 60 12.57 -11.34 2.94
CA LYS A 60 13.35 -11.41 4.19
C LYS A 60 12.65 -10.66 5.32
N LYS A 61 12.06 -9.51 5.00
CA LYS A 61 11.30 -8.70 5.97
C LYS A 61 9.81 -9.02 6.03
N GLY A 62 9.31 -9.83 5.09
CA GLY A 62 7.89 -10.18 4.98
C GLY A 62 7.01 -8.99 4.61
N VAL A 63 7.53 -8.00 3.88
CA VAL A 63 6.82 -6.77 3.54
C VAL A 63 6.93 -6.40 2.07
N PHE A 64 6.01 -5.59 1.59
CA PHE A 64 6.02 -4.99 0.27
C PHE A 64 5.69 -3.50 0.36
N ARG A 65 6.21 -2.72 -0.57
CA ARG A 65 5.95 -1.28 -0.63
C ARG A 65 4.89 -0.96 -1.67
N ALA A 66 4.00 -0.04 -1.31
CA ALA A 66 3.07 0.54 -2.25
C ALA A 66 3.10 2.06 -2.17
N LYS A 67 3.00 2.69 -3.33
CA LYS A 67 2.99 4.13 -3.50
C LYS A 67 1.65 4.59 -4.05
N ARG A 68 1.10 5.67 -3.49
CA ARG A 68 -0.05 6.36 -4.08
C ARG A 68 0.41 7.20 -5.27
N ILE A 69 -0.21 6.96 -6.43
CA ILE A 69 0.08 7.66 -7.68
C ILE A 69 -1.04 8.61 -8.12
N SER A 70 -2.26 8.44 -7.60
CA SER A 70 -3.41 9.34 -7.80
C SER A 70 -4.33 9.27 -6.60
#